data_AF-A0A7Z1DRF9-F1
#
_entry.id   AF-A0A7Z1DRF9-F1
#
_cell.length_a   1.000
_cell.length_b   1.000
_cell.length_c   1.000
_cell.angle_alpha   90.00
_cell.angle_beta   90.00
_cell.angle_gamma   90.00
#
_symmetry.space_group_name_H-M   'P 1'
#
loop_
_entity.id
_entity.type
_entity.pdbx_description
1 polymer ?
#
loop_
_entity_poly.entity_id
_entity_poly.type
_entity_poly.pdbx_seq_one_letter_code
_entity_poly.pdbx_strand_id
1 'polypeptide(L)'
;KPGASVSRISLDNGLNANMVRRWMSEARRAAKTPEAPGFVPVRLPAVAPVPDTLSVSNQCSTIRIKIPRAGGAVVVEWPAEQAHQCAALLRDLLG
;
A
#
# COMPACT_ATOMS: atom_id res chain seq x y z
N LYS A 1 12.72 -21.12 1.65
CA LYS A 1 12.91 -22.40 2.38
C LYS A 1 11.66 -22.68 3.22
N PRO A 2 10.88 -23.71 2.92
CA PRO A 2 9.83 -24.18 3.84
C PRO A 2 10.51 -24.63 5.14
N GLY A 3 10.04 -24.17 6.30
CA GLY A 3 10.57 -24.59 7.61
C GLY A 3 11.56 -23.63 8.30
N ALA A 4 11.84 -22.45 7.75
CA ALA A 4 12.56 -21.42 8.50
C ALA A 4 11.66 -20.86 9.62
N SER A 5 12.16 -20.83 10.86
CA SER A 5 11.40 -20.29 12.00
C SER A 5 11.20 -18.78 11.83
N VAL A 6 10.07 -18.28 12.31
CA VAL A 6 9.76 -16.84 12.31
C VAL A 6 10.85 -16.03 13.00
N SER A 7 11.42 -16.56 14.09
CA SER A 7 12.53 -15.93 14.81
C SER A 7 13.77 -15.81 13.95
N ARG A 8 14.13 -16.88 13.21
CA ARG A 8 15.29 -16.88 12.31
C ARG A 8 15.10 -15.89 11.16
N ILE A 9 13.93 -15.90 10.52
CA ILE A 9 13.57 -14.94 9.46
C ILE A 9 13.67 -13.51 9.98
N SER A 10 13.23 -13.26 11.22
CA SER A 10 13.28 -11.92 11.81
C SER A 10 14.70 -11.47 12.06
N LEU A 11 15.57 -12.34 12.60
CA LEU A 11 16.99 -12.04 12.81
C LEU A 11 17.72 -11.78 11.49
N ASP A 12 17.50 -12.61 10.48
CA ASP A 12 18.11 -12.45 9.15
C ASP A 12 17.74 -11.10 8.50
N ASN A 13 16.61 -10.49 8.91
CA ASN A 13 16.12 -9.20 8.39
C ASN A 13 16.26 -8.04 9.39
N GLY A 14 16.89 -8.26 10.57
CA GLY A 14 16.98 -7.22 11.61
C GLY A 14 15.64 -6.78 12.20
N LEU A 15 14.60 -7.62 12.13
CA LEU A 15 13.25 -7.35 12.58
C LEU A 15 12.95 -8.02 13.94
N ASN A 16 11.96 -7.48 14.65
CA ASN A 16 11.47 -8.11 15.88
C ASN A 16 10.51 -9.27 15.55
N ALA A 17 10.81 -10.47 16.08
CA ALA A 17 9.98 -11.66 15.86
C ALA A 17 8.53 -11.52 16.30
N ASN A 18 8.25 -10.69 17.31
CA ASN A 18 6.88 -10.43 17.76
C ASN A 18 6.10 -9.58 16.75
N MET A 19 6.77 -8.65 16.07
CA MET A 19 6.15 -7.84 15.00
C MET A 19 5.79 -8.71 13.80
N VAL A 20 6.72 -9.58 13.36
CA VAL A 20 6.47 -10.50 12.24
C VAL A 20 5.30 -11.45 12.54
N ARG A 21 5.23 -11.98 13.78
CA ARG A 21 4.07 -12.79 14.21
C ARG A 21 2.76 -12.03 14.15
N ARG A 22 2.74 -10.78 14.61
CA ARG A 22 1.56 -9.93 14.59
C ARG A 22 1.09 -9.64 13.16
N TRP A 23 1.99 -9.23 12.27
CA TRP A 23 1.68 -8.96 10.87
C TRP A 23 1.15 -10.20 10.13
N MET A 24 1.74 -11.36 10.37
CA MET A 24 1.21 -12.61 9.82
C MET A 24 -0.22 -12.92 10.29
N SER A 25 -0.54 -12.60 11.55
CA SER A 25 -1.89 -12.76 12.08
C SER A 25 -2.87 -11.79 11.42
N GLU A 26 -2.48 -10.53 11.28
CA GLU A 26 -3.26 -9.47 10.63
C GLU A 26 -3.52 -9.80 9.14
N ALA A 27 -2.50 -10.22 8.40
CA ALA A 27 -2.63 -10.63 7.00
C ALA A 27 -3.60 -11.82 6.82
N ARG A 28 -3.53 -12.82 7.71
CA ARG A 28 -4.49 -13.95 7.70
C ARG A 28 -5.92 -13.52 8.04
N ARG A 29 -6.10 -12.50 8.88
CA ARG A 29 -7.43 -11.94 9.19
C ARG A 29 -7.98 -11.14 8.03
N ALA A 30 -7.15 -10.33 7.37
CA ALA A 30 -7.53 -9.61 6.16
C ALA A 30 -7.96 -10.58 5.04
N ALA A 31 -7.23 -11.69 4.86
CA ALA A 31 -7.58 -12.73 3.88
C ALA A 31 -8.87 -13.52 4.21
N LYS A 32 -9.36 -13.46 5.46
CA LYS A 32 -10.58 -14.16 5.92
C LYS A 32 -11.77 -13.24 6.10
N THR A 33 -11.59 -11.93 5.93
CA THR A 33 -12.72 -10.99 5.97
C THR A 33 -13.40 -11.07 4.60
N PRO A 34 -14.72 -11.33 4.50
CA PRO A 34 -15.44 -11.18 3.24
C PRO A 34 -15.22 -9.77 2.71
N GLU A 35 -15.23 -9.61 1.39
CA GLU A 35 -15.01 -8.33 0.71
C GLU A 35 -15.66 -7.13 1.44
N ALA A 36 -14.96 -6.00 1.38
CA ALA A 36 -15.37 -4.72 1.95
C ALA A 36 -16.88 -4.47 1.76
N PRO A 37 -17.57 -3.84 2.73
CA PRO A 37 -19.00 -3.55 2.59
C PRO A 37 -19.21 -2.84 1.25
N GLY A 38 -20.01 -3.44 0.38
CA GLY A 38 -20.29 -2.92 -0.95
C GLY A 38 -20.74 -1.47 -0.87
N PHE A 39 -20.39 -0.68 -1.89
CA PHE A 39 -20.82 0.70 -2.01
C PHE A 39 -22.33 0.81 -1.81
N VAL A 40 -22.74 1.56 -0.78
CA VAL A 40 -24.15 1.92 -0.57
C VAL A 40 -24.41 3.21 -1.33
N PRO A 41 -25.22 3.20 -2.41
CA PRO A 41 -25.49 4.42 -3.16
C PRO A 41 -26.36 5.36 -2.33
N VAL A 42 -25.80 6.51 -1.99
CA VAL A 42 -26.54 7.62 -1.37
C VAL A 42 -27.28 8.38 -2.47
N ARG A 43 -28.61 8.41 -2.41
CA ARG A 43 -29.45 9.21 -3.32
C ARG A 43 -29.35 10.68 -2.90
N LEU A 44 -28.65 11.50 -3.68
CA LEU A 44 -28.65 12.95 -3.50
C LEU A 44 -29.83 13.57 -4.27
N PRO A 45 -30.50 14.62 -3.74
CA PRO A 45 -31.52 15.35 -4.46
C PRO A 45 -30.92 15.98 -5.72
N ALA A 46 -31.64 15.88 -6.84
CA ALA A 46 -31.18 16.36 -8.14
C ALA A 46 -30.99 17.88 -8.10
N VAL A 47 -29.74 18.32 -8.12
CA VAL A 47 -29.38 19.70 -8.45
C VAL A 47 -29.29 19.80 -9.97
N ALA A 48 -29.90 20.85 -10.52
CA ALA A 48 -30.00 21.14 -11.94
C ALA A 48 -28.62 21.03 -12.66
N PRO A 49 -28.59 20.62 -13.94
CA PRO A 49 -27.36 20.36 -14.65
C PRO A 49 -26.57 21.65 -14.85
N VAL A 50 -25.46 21.77 -14.12
CA VAL A 50 -24.39 22.73 -14.41
C VAL A 50 -23.57 22.13 -15.56
N PRO A 51 -23.27 22.87 -16.63
CA PRO A 51 -22.64 22.33 -17.83
C PRO A 51 -21.29 21.68 -17.50
N ASP A 52 -21.13 20.50 -18.11
CA ASP A 52 -19.99 19.59 -18.07
C ASP A 52 -18.67 20.31 -18.37
N THR A 53 -18.06 20.87 -17.33
CA THR A 53 -16.63 21.16 -17.29
C THR A 53 -16.05 20.77 -15.93
N LEU A 54 -16.54 19.66 -15.38
CA LEU A 54 -15.69 18.86 -14.50
C LEU A 54 -14.65 18.24 -15.42
N SER A 55 -13.56 18.98 -15.59
CA SER A 55 -12.26 18.39 -15.85
C SER A 55 -12.20 17.12 -15.02
N VAL A 56 -12.28 15.97 -15.69
CA VAL A 56 -11.84 14.70 -15.16
C VAL A 56 -10.35 14.94 -14.95
N SER A 57 -10.01 15.56 -13.81
CA SER A 57 -8.66 15.59 -13.33
C SER A 57 -8.34 14.13 -13.21
N ASN A 58 -7.52 13.65 -14.15
CA ASN A 58 -6.78 12.43 -14.04
C ASN A 58 -6.16 12.47 -12.65
N GLN A 59 -6.86 11.88 -11.67
CA GLN A 59 -6.31 11.65 -10.35
C GLN A 59 -5.30 10.53 -10.54
N CYS A 60 -4.18 10.87 -11.17
CA CYS A 60 -3.00 10.04 -11.27
C CYS A 60 -2.59 9.81 -9.82
N SER A 61 -2.99 8.66 -9.29
CA SER A 61 -2.65 8.26 -7.93
C SER A 61 -1.12 8.27 -7.84
N THR A 62 -0.56 8.84 -6.78
CA THR A 62 0.89 8.90 -6.60
C THR A 62 1.28 7.85 -5.57
N ILE A 63 2.22 6.98 -5.91
CA ILE A 63 2.83 6.01 -5.00
C ILE A 63 3.83 6.77 -4.13
N ARG A 64 3.68 6.71 -2.80
CA ARG A 64 4.56 7.38 -1.85
C ARG A 64 5.26 6.37 -0.96
N ILE A 65 6.59 6.32 -1.02
CA ILE A 65 7.42 5.43 -0.22
C ILE A 65 8.21 6.28 0.78
N LYS A 66 8.01 6.04 2.07
CA LYS A 66 8.70 6.74 3.16
C LYS A 66 9.66 5.81 3.88
N ILE A 67 10.95 6.14 3.84
CA ILE A 67 12.02 5.38 4.48
C ILE A 67 12.57 6.22 5.64
N PRO A 68 12.25 5.88 6.90
CA PRO A 68 12.79 6.58 8.06
C PRO A 68 14.30 6.31 8.21
N ARG A 69 15.10 7.37 8.38
CA ARG A 69 16.53 7.28 8.73
C ARG A 69 16.85 8.19 9.92
N ALA A 70 17.99 7.95 10.58
CA ALA A 70 18.41 8.70 11.77
C ALA A 70 18.54 10.22 11.53
N GLY A 71 18.84 10.65 10.29
CA GLY A 71 18.94 12.06 9.90
C GLY A 71 17.68 12.64 9.24
N GLY A 72 16.56 11.91 9.21
CA GLY A 72 15.33 12.33 8.55
C GLY A 72 14.72 11.24 7.66
N ALA A 73 13.43 11.38 7.33
CA ALA A 73 12.75 10.44 6.45
C ALA A 73 13.02 10.78 4.98
N VAL A 74 13.48 9.80 4.21
CA VAL A 74 13.54 9.90 2.75
C VAL A 74 12.17 9.56 2.19
N VAL A 75 11.61 10.45 1.40
CA VAL A 75 10.31 10.27 0.75
C VAL A 75 10.51 10.21 -0.75
N VAL A 76 10.01 9.16 -1.38
CA VAL A 76 10.00 8.98 -2.83
C VAL A 76 8.55 9.02 -3.28
N GLU A 77 8.26 9.89 -4.25
CA GLU A 77 6.94 10.03 -4.86
C GLU A 77 7.03 9.62 -6.32
N TRP A 78 6.12 8.75 -6.75
CA TRP A 78 6.10 8.17 -8.09
C TRP A 78 4.69 8.23 -8.67
N PRO A 79 4.50 8.66 -9.92
CA PRO A 79 3.22 8.52 -10.62
C PRO A 79 2.77 7.05 -10.70
N ALA A 80 1.50 6.74 -10.41
CA ALA A 80 0.99 5.36 -10.50
C ALA A 80 1.02 4.81 -11.93
N GLU A 81 0.94 5.68 -12.94
CA GLU A 81 1.12 5.32 -14.36
C GLU A 81 2.46 4.60 -14.61
N GLN A 82 3.47 4.90 -13.79
CA GLN A 82 4.83 4.38 -13.88
C GLN A 82 5.13 3.38 -12.74
N ALA A 83 4.11 2.74 -12.17
CA ALA A 83 4.27 1.74 -11.10
C ALA A 83 5.26 0.62 -11.45
N HIS A 84 5.38 0.26 -12.72
CA HIS A 84 6.34 -0.73 -13.21
C HIS A 84 7.80 -0.31 -12.97
N GLN A 85 8.13 0.98 -13.10
CA GLN A 85 9.46 1.52 -12.84
C GLN A 85 9.77 1.53 -11.34
N CYS A 86 8.79 1.94 -10.52
CA CYS A 86 8.88 1.85 -9.06
C CYS A 86 9.17 0.41 -8.61
N ALA A 87 8.45 -0.57 -9.18
CA ALA A 87 8.67 -1.98 -8.89
C ALA A 87 10.04 -2.51 -9.39
N ALA A 88 10.59 -1.95 -10.48
CA ALA A 88 11.94 -2.29 -10.93
C ALA A 88 13.00 -1.76 -9.95
N LEU A 89 12.92 -0.48 -9.56
CA LEU A 89 13.83 0.11 -8.58
C LEU A 89 13.80 -0.65 -7.25
N LEU A 90 12.61 -0.99 -6.75
CA LEU A 90 12.48 -1.75 -5.51
C LEU A 90 13.10 -3.14 -5.60
N ARG A 91 13.03 -3.80 -6.76
CA ARG A 91 13.69 -5.10 -6.98
C ARG A 91 15.20 -4.96 -7.02
N ASP A 92 15.74 -3.92 -7.65
CA ASP A 92 17.19 -3.69 -7.68
C ASP A 92 17.75 -3.35 -6.28
N LEU A 93 16.96 -2.66 -5.45
CA LEU A 93 17.37 -2.31 -4.08
C LEU A 93 17.22 -3.47 -3.07
N LEU A 94 16.29 -4.39 -3.30
CA LEU A 94 15.97 -5.51 -2.39
C LEU A 94 16.49 -6.86 -2.90
N GLY A 95 17.09 -6.88 -4.10
CA GLY A 95 17.65 -8.05 -4.77
C GLY A 95 19.03 -8.43 -4.27
#